data_AF-A0A7S0AUW6-F1
#
_entry.id   AF-A0A7S0AUW6-F1
#
_cell.length_a   1.000
_cell.length_b   1.000
_cell.length_c   1.000
_cell.angle_alpha   90.00
_cell.angle_beta   90.00
_cell.angle_gamma   90.00
#
_symmetry.space_group_name_H-M   'P 1'
#
loop_
_entity.id
_entity.type
_entity.pdbx_description
1 polymer ?
#
loop_
_entity_poly.entity_id
_entity_poly.type
_entity_poly.pdbx_seq_one_letter_code
_entity_poly.pdbx_strand_id
1 'polypeptide(L)'
;PMSADELRPLLLDAELARQSAPPTEDSHRLLQTSRYVSANIPWHMFLSSSQGWLLLVFTALAPWAFVKETFRVSTPCYEYSGLANLHMHALCYATGICFWTFPFVCMLAGLITYGMNLYSTRLYYECLLHRILLNYDNNKFLGSSFAWLLMAYGALAIASLPNSGRDALDSIAYAAPLASCLSTIASQWQLEGHLIPLPKFYETDPGLASKVLAEAVFVPE
;
A
#
# COMPACT_ATOMS: atom_id res chain seq x y z
N PRO A 1 18.19 -7.07 -3.70
CA PRO A 1 18.50 -8.44 -3.22
C PRO A 1 19.73 -8.34 -2.32
N MET A 2 19.55 -8.45 -1.00
CA MET A 2 20.67 -8.44 -0.04
C MET A 2 21.56 -9.67 -0.29
N SER A 3 22.88 -9.48 -0.18
CA SER A 3 23.83 -10.57 -0.33
C SER A 3 23.72 -11.54 0.85
N ALA A 4 23.99 -12.83 0.64
CA ALA A 4 23.89 -13.85 1.70
C ALA A 4 24.81 -13.55 2.91
N ASP A 5 25.89 -12.79 2.69
CA ASP A 5 26.82 -12.38 3.74
C ASP A 5 26.28 -11.21 4.61
N GLU A 6 25.41 -10.36 4.07
CA GLU A 6 24.69 -9.32 4.84
C GLU A 6 23.54 -9.90 5.69
N LEU A 7 23.00 -11.07 5.31
CA LEU A 7 21.88 -11.69 6.02
C LEU A 7 22.31 -12.38 7.33
N ARG A 8 23.55 -12.86 7.41
CA ARG A 8 24.09 -13.55 8.59
C ARG A 8 24.13 -12.72 9.88
N PRO A 9 24.62 -11.47 9.87
CA PRO A 9 24.61 -10.65 11.09
C PRO A 9 23.19 -10.34 11.55
N LEU A 10 22.26 -10.06 10.64
CA LEU A 10 20.85 -9.82 10.97
C LEU A 10 20.17 -11.03 11.61
N LEU A 11 20.46 -12.24 11.13
CA LEU A 11 19.94 -13.48 11.72
C LEU A 11 20.53 -13.76 13.10
N LEU A 12 21.83 -13.46 13.28
CA LEU A 12 22.50 -13.62 14.57
C LEU A 12 21.95 -12.63 15.61
N ASP A 13 21.73 -11.38 15.21
CA ASP A 13 21.14 -10.35 16.05
C ASP A 13 19.67 -10.68 16.39
N ALA A 14 18.91 -11.24 15.45
CA ALA A 14 17.56 -11.71 15.69
C ALA A 14 17.52 -12.91 16.64
N GLU A 15 18.45 -13.87 16.52
CA GLU A 15 18.58 -14.99 17.46
C GLU A 15 19.01 -14.54 18.85
N LEU A 16 19.94 -13.59 18.95
CA LEU A 16 20.35 -12.98 20.22
C LEU A 16 19.19 -12.22 20.87
N ALA A 17 18.45 -11.42 20.09
CA ALA A 17 17.24 -10.74 20.56
C ALA A 17 16.16 -11.72 21.03
N ARG A 18 16.02 -12.87 20.34
CA ARG A 18 15.10 -13.93 20.73
C ARG A 18 15.53 -14.65 22.00
N GLN A 19 16.84 -14.84 22.22
CA GLN A 19 17.39 -15.44 23.43
C GLN A 19 17.35 -14.49 24.63
N SER A 20 17.45 -13.18 24.40
CA SER A 20 17.34 -12.15 25.44
C SER A 20 15.89 -11.76 25.77
N ALA A 21 14.93 -12.11 24.89
CA ALA A 21 13.52 -11.87 25.13
C ALA A 21 13.04 -12.64 26.38
N PRO A 22 12.42 -11.96 27.35
CA PRO A 22 11.87 -12.62 28.52
C PRO A 22 10.75 -13.60 28.12
N PRO A 23 10.49 -14.65 28.92
CA PRO A 23 9.42 -15.60 28.64
C PRO A 23 8.12 -14.84 28.42
N THR A 24 7.38 -15.23 27.37
CA THR A 24 6.12 -14.60 26.96
C THR A 24 5.21 -14.44 28.16
N GLU A 25 5.06 -13.20 28.60
CA GLU A 25 4.14 -12.85 29.68
C GLU A 25 2.73 -13.22 29.20
N ASP A 26 1.96 -13.93 30.05
CA ASP A 26 0.68 -14.55 29.70
C ASP A 26 -0.07 -13.73 28.65
N SER A 27 -0.04 -14.19 27.40
CA SER A 27 -0.65 -13.49 26.26
C SER A 27 -2.12 -13.19 26.54
N HIS A 28 -2.77 -14.06 27.32
CA HIS A 28 -4.11 -13.88 27.85
C HIS A 28 -4.28 -12.65 28.74
N ARG A 29 -3.30 -12.28 29.56
CA ARG A 29 -3.39 -11.15 30.50
C ARG A 29 -3.16 -9.81 29.80
N LEU A 30 -2.20 -9.76 28.87
CA LEU A 30 -1.90 -8.60 28.03
C LEU A 30 -3.01 -8.33 27.00
N LEU A 31 -3.52 -9.38 26.36
CA LEU A 31 -4.53 -9.23 25.32
C LEU A 31 -5.91 -8.95 25.88
N GLN A 32 -6.32 -9.46 27.06
CA GLN A 32 -7.68 -9.23 27.56
C GLN A 32 -7.92 -7.84 28.14
N THR A 33 -6.88 -7.13 28.56
CA THR A 33 -7.01 -5.84 29.24
C THR A 33 -7.09 -4.67 28.26
N SER A 34 -6.40 -4.73 27.12
CA SER A 34 -6.42 -3.62 26.18
C SER A 34 -7.77 -3.52 25.44
N ARG A 35 -8.30 -2.31 25.25
CA ARG A 35 -9.47 -2.08 24.37
C ARG A 35 -9.22 -2.50 22.90
N TYR A 36 -7.98 -2.88 22.61
CA TYR A 36 -7.46 -3.23 21.30
C TYR A 36 -7.30 -4.73 21.09
N VAL A 37 -7.90 -5.58 21.94
CA VAL A 37 -7.93 -7.05 21.72
C VAL A 37 -8.33 -7.36 20.29
N SER A 38 -9.35 -6.66 19.79
CA SER A 38 -9.88 -6.84 18.43
C SER A 38 -8.89 -6.46 17.34
N ALA A 39 -7.95 -5.56 17.60
CA ALA A 39 -6.98 -5.12 16.61
C ALA A 39 -6.01 -6.24 16.24
N ASN A 40 -5.69 -7.16 17.16
CA ASN A 40 -4.83 -8.31 16.87
C ASN A 40 -5.60 -9.59 16.44
N ILE A 41 -6.93 -9.54 16.36
CA ILE A 41 -7.71 -10.70 15.91
C ILE A 41 -7.56 -10.84 14.39
N PRO A 42 -7.06 -11.99 13.88
CA PRO A 42 -6.81 -12.16 12.44
C PRO A 42 -8.04 -11.87 11.57
N TRP A 43 -9.22 -12.27 12.03
CA TRP A 43 -10.48 -12.01 11.32
C TRP A 43 -10.82 -10.52 11.24
N HIS A 44 -10.58 -9.75 12.29
CA HIS A 44 -10.86 -8.31 12.29
C HIS A 44 -9.89 -7.58 11.35
N MET A 45 -8.59 -7.89 11.41
CA MET A 45 -7.59 -7.36 10.47
C MET A 45 -7.97 -7.69 9.03
N PHE A 46 -8.29 -8.96 8.76
CA PHE A 46 -8.69 -9.42 7.43
C PHE A 46 -9.92 -8.68 6.93
N LEU A 47 -10.97 -8.54 7.76
CA LEU A 47 -12.20 -7.83 7.39
C LEU A 47 -11.94 -6.34 7.13
N SER A 48 -11.16 -5.67 7.97
CA SER A 48 -10.81 -4.26 7.81
C SER A 48 -10.01 -4.01 6.52
N SER A 49 -9.00 -4.84 6.24
CA SER A 49 -8.22 -4.76 5.00
C SER A 49 -9.08 -5.13 3.78
N SER A 50 -9.97 -6.12 3.90
CA SER A 50 -10.89 -6.51 2.84
C SER A 50 -11.86 -5.38 2.49
N GLN A 51 -12.35 -4.64 3.49
CA GLN A 51 -13.21 -3.48 3.27
C GLN A 51 -12.48 -2.39 2.46
N GLY A 52 -11.25 -2.05 2.83
CA GLY A 52 -10.44 -1.08 2.09
C GLY A 52 -10.17 -1.52 0.64
N TRP A 53 -9.84 -2.80 0.45
CA TRP A 53 -9.65 -3.39 -0.87
C TRP A 53 -10.93 -3.38 -1.71
N LEU A 54 -12.08 -3.72 -1.14
CA LEU A 54 -13.37 -3.66 -1.84
C LEU A 54 -13.68 -2.25 -2.33
N LEU A 55 -13.48 -1.23 -1.48
CA LEU A 55 -13.65 0.17 -1.88
C LEU A 55 -12.74 0.52 -3.05
N LEU A 56 -11.48 0.07 -3.01
CA LEU A 56 -10.53 0.27 -4.11
C LEU A 56 -11.02 -0.37 -5.42
N VAL A 57 -11.47 -1.62 -5.36
CA VAL A 57 -12.02 -2.34 -6.53
C VAL A 57 -13.22 -1.59 -7.11
N PHE A 58 -14.18 -1.17 -6.28
CA PHE A 58 -15.31 -0.39 -6.75
C PHE A 58 -14.89 0.93 -7.41
N THR A 59 -13.90 1.64 -6.84
CA THR A 59 -13.39 2.87 -7.46
C THR A 59 -12.69 2.62 -8.79
N ALA A 60 -11.98 1.50 -8.95
CA ALA A 60 -11.28 1.15 -10.18
C ALA A 60 -12.19 0.53 -11.26
N LEU A 61 -13.36 -0.01 -10.89
CA LEU A 61 -14.36 -0.49 -11.84
C LEU A 61 -15.01 0.66 -12.63
N ALA A 62 -15.15 1.85 -12.04
CA ALA A 62 -15.70 3.02 -12.72
C ALA A 62 -14.90 3.45 -13.97
N PRO A 63 -13.57 3.69 -13.89
CA PRO A 63 -12.78 4.05 -15.05
C PRO A 63 -12.67 2.88 -16.04
N TRP A 64 -12.70 1.62 -15.57
CA TRP A 64 -12.78 0.47 -16.48
C TRP A 64 -14.07 0.45 -17.29
N ALA A 65 -15.22 0.70 -16.66
CA ALA A 65 -16.51 0.80 -17.35
C ALA A 65 -16.50 1.96 -18.35
N PHE A 66 -15.93 3.10 -17.99
CA PHE A 66 -15.74 4.24 -18.89
C PHE A 66 -14.89 3.87 -20.11
N VAL A 67 -13.74 3.22 -19.90
CA VAL A 67 -12.84 2.77 -20.98
C VAL A 67 -13.57 1.83 -21.94
N LYS A 68 -14.39 0.92 -21.40
CA LYS A 68 -15.19 -0.02 -22.20
C LYS A 68 -16.20 0.69 -23.11
N GLU A 69 -16.93 1.68 -22.58
CA GLU A 69 -17.91 2.44 -23.36
C GLU A 69 -17.24 3.35 -24.40
N THR A 70 -16.07 3.91 -24.07
CA THR A 70 -15.33 4.82 -24.94
C THR A 70 -14.41 4.13 -25.96
N PHE A 71 -14.36 2.80 -26.00
CA PHE A 71 -13.44 2.03 -26.87
C PHE A 71 -13.46 2.45 -28.33
N ARG A 72 -14.63 2.85 -28.84
CA ARG A 72 -14.77 3.27 -30.24
C ARG A 72 -14.19 4.65 -30.53
N VAL A 73 -14.01 5.48 -29.49
CA VAL A 73 -13.62 6.90 -29.60
C VAL A 73 -12.18 7.13 -29.15
N SER A 74 -11.69 6.38 -28.16
CA SER A 74 -10.45 6.71 -27.44
C SER A 74 -9.14 6.25 -28.11
N THR A 75 -9.16 5.52 -29.23
CA THR A 75 -7.91 5.08 -29.89
C THR A 75 -7.93 5.09 -31.44
N PRO A 76 -8.12 6.23 -32.12
CA PRO A 76 -7.85 6.33 -33.56
C PRO A 76 -6.36 6.53 -33.83
N CYS A 77 -5.46 5.81 -33.13
CA CYS A 77 -4.02 5.83 -33.46
C CYS A 77 -3.76 5.32 -34.90
N TYR A 78 -4.72 4.58 -35.48
CA TYR A 78 -4.63 4.08 -36.85
C TYR A 78 -4.85 5.17 -37.91
N GLU A 79 -5.56 6.27 -37.60
CA GLU A 79 -5.90 7.31 -38.59
C GLU A 79 -4.70 8.19 -38.96
N TYR A 80 -3.64 8.19 -38.15
CA TYR A 80 -2.42 8.98 -38.39
C TYR A 80 -1.36 8.26 -39.26
N SER A 81 -1.70 7.13 -39.89
CA SER A 81 -0.77 6.28 -40.65
C SER A 81 -0.12 6.95 -41.88
N GLY A 82 -0.63 8.10 -42.33
CA GLY A 82 -0.21 8.73 -43.58
C GLY A 82 1.08 9.56 -43.53
N LEU A 83 1.46 10.09 -42.35
CA LEU A 83 2.59 11.03 -42.23
C LEU A 83 3.35 11.00 -40.89
N ALA A 84 2.96 10.14 -39.94
CA ALA A 84 3.54 10.17 -38.60
C ALA A 84 4.88 9.41 -38.51
N ASN A 85 5.89 10.06 -37.92
CA ASN A 85 7.15 9.44 -37.53
C ASN A 85 6.90 8.19 -36.66
N LEU A 86 7.69 7.12 -36.85
CA LEU A 86 7.63 5.86 -36.09
C LEU A 86 7.48 6.08 -34.57
N HIS A 87 8.15 7.09 -34.03
CA HIS A 87 8.10 7.46 -32.61
C HIS A 87 6.71 7.91 -32.14
N MET A 88 5.97 8.65 -32.95
CA MET A 88 4.61 9.09 -32.59
C MET A 88 3.62 7.92 -32.59
N HIS A 89 3.79 6.97 -33.52
CA HIS A 89 3.02 5.74 -33.50
C HIS A 89 3.28 4.93 -32.22
N ALA A 90 4.54 4.72 -31.87
CA ALA A 90 4.90 3.98 -30.66
C ALA A 90 4.34 4.64 -29.39
N LEU A 91 4.44 5.98 -29.28
CA LEU A 91 3.88 6.73 -28.16
C LEU A 91 2.35 6.61 -28.10
N CYS A 92 1.64 6.70 -29.23
CA CYS A 92 0.19 6.54 -29.29
C CYS A 92 -0.26 5.15 -28.82
N TYR A 93 0.43 4.10 -29.26
CA TYR A 93 0.16 2.74 -28.78
C TYR A 93 0.45 2.58 -27.29
N ALA A 94 1.56 3.15 -26.81
CA ALA A 94 1.93 3.07 -25.40
C ALA A 94 0.92 3.79 -24.49
N THR A 95 0.49 5.01 -24.84
CA THR A 95 -0.52 5.76 -24.06
C THR A 95 -1.88 5.08 -24.11
N GLY A 96 -2.28 4.55 -25.28
CA GLY A 96 -3.47 3.73 -25.43
C GLY A 96 -3.45 2.51 -24.51
N ILE A 97 -2.38 1.70 -24.56
CA ILE A 97 -2.25 0.54 -23.67
C ILE A 97 -2.33 0.98 -22.20
N CYS A 98 -1.58 2.01 -21.80
CA CYS A 98 -1.60 2.51 -20.43
C CYS A 98 -3.01 2.94 -20.00
N PHE A 99 -3.75 3.65 -20.84
CA PHE A 99 -5.14 4.03 -20.59
C PHE A 99 -6.03 2.82 -20.33
N TRP A 100 -5.88 1.76 -21.11
CA TRP A 100 -6.68 0.54 -20.98
C TRP A 100 -6.36 -0.27 -19.73
N THR A 101 -5.09 -0.35 -19.35
CA THR A 101 -4.64 -1.25 -18.29
C THR A 101 -4.44 -0.56 -16.95
N PHE A 102 -4.38 0.78 -16.90
CA PHE A 102 -4.09 1.50 -15.65
C PHE A 102 -5.07 1.21 -14.50
N PRO A 103 -6.41 1.12 -14.71
CA PRO A 103 -7.31 0.73 -13.63
C PRO A 103 -6.95 -0.62 -12.99
N PHE A 104 -6.51 -1.60 -13.79
CA PHE A 104 -6.06 -2.90 -13.28
C PHE A 104 -4.73 -2.81 -12.53
N VAL A 105 -3.78 -2.03 -13.05
CA VAL A 105 -2.49 -1.77 -12.38
C VAL A 105 -2.73 -1.11 -11.02
N CYS A 106 -3.65 -0.15 -10.94
CA CYS A 106 -4.06 0.49 -9.70
C CYS A 106 -4.69 -0.50 -8.70
N MET A 107 -5.58 -1.39 -9.14
CA MET A 107 -6.14 -2.45 -8.27
C MET A 107 -5.06 -3.39 -7.75
N LEU A 108 -4.14 -3.81 -8.62
CA LEU A 108 -3.04 -4.69 -8.24
C LEU A 108 -2.09 -4.00 -7.25
N ALA A 109 -1.75 -2.74 -7.49
CA ALA A 109 -0.92 -1.94 -6.60
C ALA A 109 -1.55 -1.85 -5.20
N GLY A 110 -2.84 -1.52 -5.11
CA GLY A 110 -3.51 -1.48 -3.82
C GLY A 110 -3.65 -2.85 -3.16
N LEU A 111 -3.90 -3.93 -3.90
CA LEU A 111 -3.90 -5.30 -3.35
C LEU A 111 -2.54 -5.63 -2.70
N ILE A 112 -1.43 -5.29 -3.37
CA ILE A 112 -0.08 -5.47 -2.84
C ILE A 112 0.11 -4.61 -1.58
N THR A 113 -0.25 -3.33 -1.61
CA THR A 113 -0.12 -2.43 -0.45
C THR A 113 -0.93 -2.93 0.75
N TYR A 114 -2.20 -3.30 0.57
CA TYR A 114 -3.03 -3.85 1.65
C TYR A 114 -2.50 -5.18 2.18
N GLY A 115 -2.01 -6.06 1.31
CA GLY A 115 -1.41 -7.33 1.69
C GLY A 115 -0.14 -7.15 2.50
N MET A 116 0.76 -6.26 2.06
CA MET A 116 1.97 -5.89 2.80
C MET A 116 1.63 -5.29 4.16
N ASN A 117 0.70 -4.34 4.22
CA ASN A 117 0.30 -3.72 5.47
C ASN A 117 -0.29 -4.73 6.45
N LEU A 118 -1.11 -5.68 5.98
CA LEU A 118 -1.67 -6.73 6.83
C LEU A 118 -0.56 -7.62 7.41
N TYR A 119 0.43 -7.99 6.60
CA TYR A 119 1.57 -8.79 7.04
C TYR A 119 2.42 -8.04 8.07
N SER A 120 2.83 -6.81 7.76
CA SER A 120 3.66 -5.99 8.66
C SER A 120 2.92 -5.63 9.95
N THR A 121 1.62 -5.29 9.89
CA THR A 121 0.81 -5.04 11.09
C THR A 121 0.77 -6.26 12.00
N ARG A 122 0.61 -7.46 11.44
CA ARG A 122 0.62 -8.69 12.23
C ARG A 122 2.00 -8.96 12.83
N LEU A 123 3.06 -8.82 12.03
CA LEU A 123 4.43 -9.00 12.49
C LEU A 123 4.75 -8.05 13.65
N TYR A 124 4.35 -6.79 13.54
CA TYR A 124 4.47 -5.78 14.59
C TYR A 124 3.88 -6.24 15.91
N TYR A 125 2.63 -6.70 15.92
CA TYR A 125 1.98 -7.12 17.17
C TYR A 125 2.56 -8.43 17.73
N GLU A 126 2.98 -9.36 16.87
CA GLU A 126 3.67 -10.59 17.32
C GLU A 126 5.04 -10.29 17.94
N CYS A 127 5.81 -9.38 17.35
CA CYS A 127 7.08 -8.91 17.92
C CYS A 127 6.88 -8.12 19.21
N LEU A 128 5.85 -7.27 19.27
CA LEU A 128 5.51 -6.50 20.46
C LEU A 128 5.17 -7.41 21.65
N LEU A 129 4.48 -8.53 21.41
CA LEU A 129 4.20 -9.55 22.44
C LEU A 129 5.49 -10.19 23.00
N HIS A 130 6.56 -10.22 22.22
CA HIS A 130 7.88 -10.70 22.64
C HIS A 130 8.80 -9.58 23.14
N ARG A 131 8.25 -8.37 23.39
CA ARG A 131 9.00 -7.17 23.80
C ARG A 131 10.07 -6.73 22.79
N ILE A 132 9.89 -7.08 21.52
CA ILE A 132 10.73 -6.60 20.42
C ILE A 132 10.01 -5.43 19.77
N LEU A 133 10.63 -4.25 19.80
CA LEU A 133 10.07 -3.06 19.18
C LEU A 133 10.59 -2.94 17.75
N LEU A 134 9.73 -3.22 16.79
CA LEU A 134 10.01 -2.93 15.38
C LEU A 134 9.80 -1.44 15.12
N ASN A 135 10.84 -0.79 14.63
CA ASN A 135 10.78 0.59 14.15
C ASN A 135 10.76 0.58 12.61
N TYR A 136 9.57 0.73 12.04
CA TYR A 136 9.41 0.81 10.58
C TYR A 136 10.02 2.09 10.05
N ASP A 137 10.86 2.00 9.01
CA ASP A 137 11.30 3.19 8.31
C ASP A 137 10.13 3.91 7.63
N ASN A 138 9.99 5.20 7.92
CA ASN A 138 8.91 6.05 7.39
C ASN A 138 9.23 6.49 5.96
N ASN A 139 9.20 5.52 5.04
CA ASN A 139 9.41 5.73 3.62
C ASN A 139 8.23 6.49 3.02
N LYS A 140 8.46 7.77 2.72
CA LYS A 140 7.46 8.64 2.07
C LYS A 140 7.00 8.00 0.75
N PHE A 141 5.71 8.08 0.46
CA PHE A 141 5.12 7.58 -0.81
C PHE A 141 5.91 8.06 -2.04
N LEU A 142 6.17 9.36 -2.14
CA LEU A 142 6.92 9.98 -3.24
C LEU A 142 8.42 9.63 -3.25
N GLY A 143 8.95 9.00 -2.19
CA GLY A 143 10.33 8.50 -2.16
C GLY A 143 10.48 7.12 -2.82
N SER A 144 9.39 6.38 -2.99
CA SER A 144 9.43 5.03 -3.56
C SER A 144 9.48 5.07 -5.09
N SER A 145 10.41 4.31 -5.69
CA SER A 145 10.46 4.10 -7.14
C SER A 145 9.17 3.51 -7.69
N PHE A 146 8.47 2.69 -6.90
CA PHE A 146 7.18 2.10 -7.29
C PHE A 146 6.09 3.17 -7.44
N ALA A 147 6.03 4.14 -6.52
CA ALA A 147 5.08 5.24 -6.60
C ALA A 147 5.33 6.11 -7.83
N TRP A 148 6.60 6.39 -8.15
CA TRP A 148 6.97 7.12 -9.37
C TRP A 148 6.56 6.38 -10.64
N LEU A 149 6.78 5.06 -10.70
CA LEU A 149 6.34 4.24 -11.81
C LEU A 149 4.82 4.32 -11.97
N LEU A 150 4.05 4.22 -10.88
CA LEU A 150 2.59 4.32 -10.90
C LEU A 150 2.11 5.70 -11.37
N MET A 151 2.73 6.78 -10.91
CA MET A 151 2.42 8.14 -11.35
C MET A 151 2.76 8.38 -12.82
N ALA A 152 3.92 7.91 -13.29
CA ALA A 152 4.32 8.02 -14.68
C ALA A 152 3.36 7.24 -15.60
N TYR A 153 2.96 6.04 -15.18
CA TYR A 153 1.98 5.23 -15.89
C TYR A 153 0.61 5.91 -15.96
N GLY A 154 0.16 6.49 -14.84
CA GLY A 154 -1.08 7.27 -14.78
C GLY A 154 -1.04 8.53 -15.65
N ALA A 155 0.10 9.22 -15.71
CA ALA A 155 0.27 10.39 -16.57
C ALA A 155 0.18 10.01 -18.05
N LEU A 156 0.78 8.89 -18.47
CA LEU A 156 0.64 8.36 -19.84
C LEU A 156 -0.79 7.96 -20.16
N ALA A 157 -1.52 7.38 -19.19
CA ALA A 157 -2.94 7.07 -19.35
C ALA A 157 -3.79 8.32 -19.56
N ILE A 158 -3.59 9.37 -18.74
CA ILE A 158 -4.32 10.64 -18.85
C ILE A 158 -3.98 11.37 -20.15
N ALA A 159 -2.73 11.29 -20.62
CA ALA A 159 -2.30 11.91 -21.87
C ALA A 159 -3.02 11.38 -23.12
N SER A 160 -3.67 10.20 -23.02
CA SER A 160 -4.49 9.66 -24.10
C SER A 160 -5.90 10.27 -24.19
N LEU A 161 -6.33 11.04 -23.18
CA LEU A 161 -7.66 11.63 -23.17
C LEU A 161 -7.80 12.69 -24.27
N PRO A 162 -8.92 12.72 -25.00
CA PRO A 162 -9.15 13.71 -26.05
C PRO A 162 -9.23 15.12 -25.45
N ASN A 163 -8.40 16.03 -25.95
CA ASN A 163 -8.31 17.41 -25.45
C ASN A 163 -9.38 18.35 -26.06
N SER A 164 -10.55 17.79 -26.37
CA SER A 164 -11.64 18.52 -27.03
C SER A 164 -12.55 19.14 -25.96
N GLY A 165 -12.86 20.44 -26.09
CA GLY A 165 -13.55 21.21 -25.06
C GLY A 165 -14.97 20.75 -24.69
N ARG A 166 -15.57 19.79 -25.43
CA ARG A 166 -16.84 19.15 -25.09
C ARG A 166 -16.68 17.89 -24.23
N ASP A 167 -15.45 17.37 -24.10
CA ASP A 167 -15.13 16.09 -23.46
C ASP A 167 -14.50 16.27 -22.06
N ALA A 168 -14.56 17.49 -21.50
CA ALA A 168 -14.01 17.77 -20.18
C ALA A 168 -14.69 16.95 -19.07
N LEU A 169 -16.01 16.73 -19.18
CA LEU A 169 -16.77 15.90 -18.24
C LEU A 169 -16.35 14.43 -18.34
N ASP A 170 -16.13 13.93 -19.55
CA ASP A 170 -15.68 12.56 -19.80
C ASP A 170 -14.26 12.34 -19.24
N SER A 171 -13.38 13.33 -19.43
CA SER A 171 -12.04 13.33 -18.86
C SER A 171 -12.06 13.29 -17.32
N ILE A 172 -12.97 14.05 -16.70
CA ILE A 172 -13.16 14.03 -15.23
C ILE A 172 -13.73 12.69 -14.77
N ALA A 173 -14.69 12.11 -15.52
CA ALA A 173 -15.29 10.82 -15.19
C ALA A 173 -14.25 9.68 -15.16
N TYR A 174 -13.22 9.76 -16.00
CA TYR A 174 -12.08 8.85 -15.96
C TYR A 174 -11.04 9.22 -14.89
N ALA A 175 -10.64 10.50 -14.80
CA ALA A 175 -9.54 10.93 -13.95
C ALA A 175 -9.89 10.93 -12.45
N ALA A 176 -11.13 11.26 -12.08
CA ALA A 176 -11.52 11.38 -10.67
C ALA A 176 -11.46 10.05 -9.90
N PRO A 177 -12.00 8.92 -10.41
CA PRO A 177 -11.85 7.63 -9.74
C PRO A 177 -10.39 7.17 -9.64
N LEU A 178 -9.56 7.48 -10.64
CA LEU A 178 -8.13 7.17 -10.61
C LEU A 178 -7.39 7.98 -9.55
N ALA A 179 -7.66 9.28 -9.46
CA ALA A 179 -7.11 10.13 -8.42
C ALA A 179 -7.53 9.64 -7.02
N SER A 180 -8.79 9.22 -6.86
CA SER A 180 -9.28 8.60 -5.63
C SER A 180 -8.51 7.32 -5.30
N CYS A 181 -8.31 6.44 -6.29
CA CYS A 181 -7.57 5.19 -6.10
C CYS A 181 -6.11 5.45 -5.69
N LEU A 182 -5.44 6.41 -6.32
CA LEU A 182 -4.08 6.81 -5.96
C LEU A 182 -4.01 7.43 -4.56
N SER A 183 -4.99 8.25 -4.21
CA SER A 183 -5.10 8.83 -2.86
C SER A 183 -5.30 7.74 -1.80
N THR A 184 -6.14 6.74 -2.06
CA THR A 184 -6.30 5.59 -1.17
C THR A 184 -4.99 4.82 -1.01
N ILE A 185 -4.29 4.49 -2.09
CA ILE A 185 -2.98 3.82 -2.03
C ILE A 185 -1.97 4.65 -1.24
N ALA A 186 -1.89 5.96 -1.50
CA ALA A 186 -1.00 6.87 -0.79
C ALA A 186 -1.32 6.94 0.72
N SER A 187 -2.62 6.95 1.09
CA SER A 187 -3.04 6.95 2.49
C SER A 187 -2.65 5.66 3.22
N GLN A 188 -2.64 4.54 2.49
CA GLN A 188 -2.25 3.24 3.02
C GLN A 188 -0.73 3.02 2.95
N TRP A 189 0.03 3.91 2.32
CA TRP A 189 1.47 3.71 2.16
C TRP A 189 2.23 3.79 3.49
N GLN A 190 1.76 4.62 4.43
CA GLN A 190 2.35 4.75 5.75
C GLN A 190 1.70 3.77 6.73
N LEU A 191 2.46 2.75 7.10
CA LEU A 191 2.03 1.72 8.04
C LEU A 191 1.83 2.28 9.45
N GLU A 192 2.71 3.18 9.91
CA GLU A 192 2.68 3.75 11.27
C GLU A 192 1.32 4.37 11.63
N GLY A 193 0.64 5.01 10.66
CA GLY A 193 -0.67 5.61 10.87
C GLY A 193 -1.78 4.60 11.17
N HIS A 194 -1.55 3.31 10.89
CA HIS A 194 -2.48 2.21 11.11
C HIS A 194 -2.11 1.36 12.33
N LEU A 195 -0.89 1.51 12.86
CA LEU A 195 -0.46 0.83 14.07
C LEU A 195 -1.03 1.52 15.31
N ILE A 196 -1.34 0.74 16.34
CA ILE A 196 -1.73 1.32 17.62
C ILE A 196 -0.48 1.92 18.26
N PRO A 197 -0.49 3.22 18.62
CA PRO A 197 0.66 3.83 19.25
C PRO A 197 0.91 3.18 20.61
N LEU A 198 2.18 2.89 20.93
CA LEU A 198 2.59 2.23 22.17
C LEU A 198 1.95 2.78 23.46
N PRO A 199 1.87 4.11 23.67
CA PRO A 199 1.24 4.65 24.87
C PRO A 199 -0.21 4.19 25.05
N LYS A 200 -0.91 3.98 23.92
CA LYS A 200 -2.30 3.55 23.88
C LYS A 200 -2.45 2.04 24.05
N PHE A 201 -1.44 1.27 23.66
CA PHE A 201 -1.40 -0.18 23.90
C PHE A 201 -1.29 -0.49 25.39
N TYR A 202 -0.51 0.29 26.14
CA TYR A 202 -0.30 0.10 27.59
C TYR A 202 -1.15 1.03 28.47
N GLU A 203 -2.20 1.65 27.93
CA GLU A 203 -3.05 2.61 28.67
C GLU A 203 -3.66 1.98 29.94
N THR A 204 -3.88 0.67 29.94
CA THR A 204 -4.44 -0.07 31.08
C THR A 204 -3.44 -0.41 32.19
N ASP A 205 -2.14 -0.44 31.90
CA ASP A 205 -1.09 -0.68 32.88
C ASP A 205 0.19 0.12 32.56
N PRO A 206 0.30 1.37 33.06
CA PRO A 206 1.45 2.22 32.79
C PRO A 206 2.74 1.69 33.45
N GLY A 207 2.62 0.87 34.51
CA GLY A 207 3.78 0.25 35.16
C GLY A 207 4.42 -0.79 34.25
N LEU A 208 3.58 -1.61 33.59
CA LEU A 208 4.03 -2.56 32.59
C LEU A 208 4.62 -1.87 31.35
N ALA A 209 4.00 -0.77 30.91
CA ALA A 209 4.51 0.05 29.80
C ALA A 209 5.96 0.47 30.03
N SER A 210 6.25 1.02 31.21
CA SER A 210 7.59 1.52 31.54
C SER A 210 8.62 0.40 31.61
N LYS A 211 8.25 -0.78 32.13
CA LYS A 211 9.10 -1.97 32.11
C LYS A 211 9.38 -2.45 30.69
N VAL A 212 8.34 -2.60 29.86
CA VAL A 212 8.53 -3.07 28.49
C VAL A 212 9.37 -2.09 27.70
N LEU A 213 9.14 -0.78 27.82
CA LEU A 213 9.98 0.23 27.16
C LEU A 213 11.43 0.25 27.65
N ALA A 214 11.67 -0.06 28.93
CA ALA A 214 13.01 -0.13 29.50
C ALA A 214 13.77 -1.41 29.09
N GLU A 215 13.06 -2.51 28.86
CA GLU A 215 13.63 -3.83 28.53
C GLU A 215 13.56 -4.16 27.04
N ALA A 216 12.81 -3.42 26.23
CA ALA A 216 12.57 -3.75 24.83
C ALA A 216 13.85 -3.62 23.99
N VAL A 217 14.05 -4.60 23.12
CA VAL A 217 15.10 -4.56 22.09
C VAL A 217 14.54 -3.81 20.89
N PHE A 218 15.22 -2.74 20.48
CA PHE A 218 14.89 -1.96 19.30
C PHE A 218 15.55 -2.58 18.07
N VAL A 219 14.75 -2.91 17.06
CA VAL A 219 15.23 -3.43 15.78
C VAL A 219 14.74 -2.51 14.65
N PRO A 220 15.65 -1.87 13.89
CA PRO A 220 15.28 -1.11 12.70
C PRO A 220 14.89 -2.07 11.55
N GLU A 221 13.80 -1.77 10.84
CA GLU A 221 13.33 -2.49 9.64
C GLU A 221 13.24 -1.55 8.44
#